data_AF-A0AAU4AIQ0-F1
#
_entry.id   AF-A0AAU4AIQ0-F1
#
_cell.length_a   1.000
_cell.length_b   1.000
_cell.length_c   1.000
_cell.angle_alpha   90.00
_cell.angle_beta   90.00
_cell.angle_gamma   90.00
#
_symmetry.space_group_name_H-M   'P 1'
#
loop_
_entity.id
_entity.type
_entity.pdbx_description
1 polymer ?
#
loop_
_entity_poly.entity_id
_entity_poly.type
_entity_poly.pdbx_seq_one_letter_code
_entity_poly.pdbx_strand_id
1 'polypeptide(L)'
;MPSIRRSAVGSMSVASRHVMGTGIVIGALALTLIALLIPVRSFGGRIAEAAAAPVAAPDDDGAGITSTAFGPLTPQDRDFVRKVRLAGLWELPAGRQAQQRGTSPAVRMAGEHLVEGHTELDRRVREVGQALGLDLPDRPSDQQQAWLDQLDRAQGAAYERLFIQLLRRAHGKVFTLVAQVRAQTRNSMVRELATDANTTVLDHISILEASGLVDFDGLADAVPAGRAPAPAPTSAPASSADSRSRK
;
A
#
# COMPACT_ATOMS: atom_id res chain seq x y z
N MET A 1 -8.86 -50.70 62.61
CA MET A 1 -7.59 -50.27 61.99
C MET A 1 -7.45 -50.90 60.61
N PRO A 2 -7.58 -50.13 59.51
CA PRO A 2 -7.17 -50.56 58.19
C PRO A 2 -5.90 -49.83 57.71
N SER A 3 -5.03 -50.61 57.08
CA SER A 3 -3.67 -50.28 56.63
C SER A 3 -3.68 -49.52 55.30
N ILE A 4 -2.96 -48.38 55.23
CA ILE A 4 -2.73 -47.61 54.00
C ILE A 4 -1.46 -48.15 53.33
N ARG A 5 -1.60 -48.83 52.19
CA ARG A 5 -0.46 -49.14 51.31
C ARG A 5 -0.12 -47.91 50.45
N ARG A 6 1.10 -47.38 50.61
CA ARG A 6 1.70 -46.39 49.69
C ARG A 6 2.26 -47.12 48.47
N SER A 7 1.79 -46.80 47.27
CA SER A 7 2.41 -47.23 46.01
C SER A 7 3.61 -46.35 45.68
N ALA A 8 4.75 -46.98 45.44
CA ALA A 8 5.99 -46.34 45.03
C ALA A 8 5.92 -45.92 43.55
N VAL A 9 6.18 -44.64 43.27
CA VAL A 9 6.43 -44.14 41.92
C VAL A 9 7.87 -44.51 41.56
N GLY A 10 8.04 -45.41 40.59
CA GLY A 10 9.35 -45.81 40.09
C GLY A 10 10.07 -44.65 39.40
N SER A 11 11.27 -44.33 39.90
CA SER A 11 12.19 -43.39 39.25
C SER A 11 12.83 -44.06 38.04
N MET A 12 12.59 -43.55 36.83
CA MET A 12 13.31 -44.00 35.64
C MET A 12 14.71 -43.38 35.56
N SER A 13 15.71 -44.25 35.31
CA SER A 13 17.12 -43.92 35.15
C SER A 13 17.39 -42.85 34.08
N VAL A 14 18.38 -42.00 34.33
CA VAL A 14 18.84 -40.88 33.48
C VAL A 14 19.17 -41.35 32.05
N ALA A 15 19.70 -42.57 31.88
CA ALA A 15 19.99 -43.14 30.56
C ALA A 15 18.72 -43.33 29.69
N SER A 16 17.59 -43.68 30.30
CA SER A 16 16.29 -43.83 29.61
C SER A 16 15.76 -42.49 29.11
N ARG A 17 16.04 -41.41 29.86
CA ARG A 17 15.59 -40.05 29.53
C ARG A 17 16.34 -39.47 28.33
N HIS A 18 17.62 -39.81 28.16
CA HIS A 18 18.41 -39.36 27.00
C HIS A 18 18.07 -40.12 25.71
N VAL A 19 17.74 -41.41 25.79
CA VAL A 19 17.27 -42.19 24.63
C VAL A 19 15.90 -41.71 24.15
N MET A 20 14.98 -41.42 25.08
CA MET A 20 13.69 -40.80 24.77
C MET A 20 13.87 -39.39 24.18
N GLY A 21 14.74 -38.55 24.75
CA GLY A 21 14.99 -37.19 24.25
C GLY A 21 15.59 -37.17 22.84
N THR A 22 16.55 -38.06 22.56
CA THR A 22 17.19 -38.15 21.25
C THR A 22 16.22 -38.72 20.19
N GLY A 23 15.38 -39.68 20.56
CA GLY A 23 14.32 -40.19 19.69
C GLY A 23 13.28 -39.14 19.32
N ILE A 24 12.90 -38.27 20.26
CA ILE A 24 11.97 -37.16 20.01
C ILE A 24 12.61 -36.12 19.08
N VAL A 25 13.89 -35.78 19.26
CA VAL A 25 14.59 -34.81 18.41
C VAL A 25 14.78 -35.33 16.98
N ILE A 26 15.18 -36.60 16.81
CA ILE A 26 15.32 -37.22 15.49
C ILE A 26 13.95 -37.35 14.81
N GLY A 27 12.91 -37.73 15.56
CA GLY A 27 11.54 -37.78 15.06
C GLY A 27 11.02 -36.40 14.61
N ALA A 28 11.28 -35.35 15.40
CA ALA A 28 10.92 -33.98 15.06
C ALA A 28 11.67 -33.47 13.82
N LEU A 29 12.96 -33.77 13.69
CA LEU A 29 13.76 -33.40 12.52
C LEU A 29 13.31 -34.13 11.24
N ALA A 30 12.99 -35.42 11.34
CA ALA A 30 12.44 -36.18 10.22
C ALA A 30 11.06 -35.64 9.78
N LEU A 31 10.20 -35.26 10.72
CA LEU A 31 8.92 -34.59 10.43
C LEU A 31 9.11 -33.23 9.75
N THR A 32 10.10 -32.42 10.16
CA THR A 32 10.41 -31.16 9.47
C THR A 32 10.98 -31.37 8.06
N LEU A 33 11.78 -32.42 7.85
CA LEU A 33 12.33 -32.73 6.52
C LEU A 33 11.23 -33.20 5.55
N ILE A 34 10.26 -33.98 6.04
CA ILE A 34 9.08 -34.40 5.28
C ILE A 34 8.18 -33.19 4.95
N ALA A 35 8.05 -32.23 5.87
CA ALA A 35 7.31 -30.98 5.63
C ALA A 35 7.96 -30.11 4.52
N LEU A 36 9.28 -30.17 4.33
CA LEU A 36 10.00 -29.49 3.24
C LEU A 36 9.82 -30.15 1.86
N LEU A 37 9.41 -31.43 1.83
CA LEU A 37 9.12 -32.17 0.59
C LEU A 37 7.66 -32.02 0.14
N ILE A 38 6.81 -31.34 0.93
CA ILE A 38 5.48 -30.91 0.49
C ILE A 38 5.69 -29.84 -0.60
N PRO A 39 5.24 -30.07 -1.85
CA PRO A 39 5.38 -29.08 -2.90
C PRO A 39 4.70 -27.78 -2.46
N VAL A 40 5.43 -26.66 -2.45
CA VAL A 40 4.88 -25.30 -2.17
C VAL A 40 3.64 -24.99 -3.02
N ARG A 41 3.41 -25.75 -4.11
CA ARG A 41 2.19 -25.75 -4.92
C ARG A 41 0.90 -26.07 -4.15
N SER A 42 0.92 -26.76 -3.01
CA SER A 42 -0.27 -26.96 -2.18
C SER A 42 -0.64 -25.74 -1.32
N PHE A 43 0.27 -24.77 -1.18
CA PHE A 43 -0.06 -23.40 -0.70
C PHE A 43 -0.45 -22.46 -1.85
N GLY A 44 -0.42 -22.93 -3.11
CA GLY A 44 -0.75 -22.16 -4.31
C GLY A 44 -2.24 -22.11 -4.67
N GLY A 45 -3.13 -22.42 -3.74
CA GLY A 45 -4.57 -22.52 -4.00
C GLY A 45 -5.43 -21.35 -3.49
N ARG A 46 -4.86 -20.39 -2.76
CA ARG A 46 -5.53 -19.15 -2.29
C ARG A 46 -4.54 -18.00 -2.07
N ILE A 47 -3.57 -17.82 -2.97
CA ILE A 47 -3.37 -16.45 -3.45
C ILE A 47 -4.41 -16.31 -4.55
N ALA A 48 -5.68 -16.22 -4.13
CA ALA A 48 -6.57 -15.37 -4.89
C ALA A 48 -5.75 -14.10 -5.08
N GLU A 49 -5.65 -13.62 -6.32
CA GLU A 49 -5.48 -12.21 -6.56
C GLU A 49 -6.41 -11.53 -5.57
N ALA A 50 -5.87 -11.14 -4.41
CA ALA A 50 -6.37 -10.02 -3.68
C ALA A 50 -6.14 -8.94 -4.72
N ALA A 51 -7.18 -8.73 -5.53
CA ALA A 51 -7.24 -7.71 -6.52
C ALA A 51 -6.99 -6.45 -5.71
N ALA A 52 -5.72 -6.08 -5.63
CA ALA A 52 -5.33 -4.72 -5.36
C ALA A 52 -6.22 -3.95 -6.34
N ALA A 53 -7.13 -3.16 -5.79
CA ALA A 53 -7.98 -2.29 -6.60
C ALA A 53 -7.06 -1.70 -7.68
N PRO A 54 -7.43 -1.81 -8.97
CA PRO A 54 -6.48 -1.56 -10.05
C PRO A 54 -5.86 -0.19 -9.81
N VAL A 55 -4.56 -0.19 -9.46
CA VAL A 55 -3.76 1.03 -9.57
C VAL A 55 -3.94 1.42 -11.02
N ALA A 56 -4.42 2.64 -11.27
CA ALA A 56 -4.69 3.11 -12.63
C ALA A 56 -3.51 2.72 -13.51
N ALA A 57 -3.80 2.02 -14.61
CA ALA A 57 -2.77 1.52 -15.51
C ALA A 57 -1.83 2.68 -15.85
N PRO A 58 -0.51 2.43 -15.92
CA PRO A 58 0.44 3.47 -16.28
C PRO A 58 0.00 4.13 -17.59
N ASP A 59 0.15 5.46 -17.67
CA ASP A 59 -0.10 6.19 -18.90
C ASP A 59 1.01 5.85 -19.91
N ASP A 60 0.73 4.89 -20.79
CA ASP A 60 1.66 4.43 -21.82
C ASP A 60 1.74 5.46 -22.95
N ASP A 61 2.91 6.07 -23.08
CA ASP A 61 3.23 7.03 -24.13
C ASP A 61 3.54 6.37 -25.49
N GLY A 62 3.41 5.05 -25.60
CA GLY A 62 3.61 4.30 -26.84
C GLY A 62 5.08 4.09 -27.21
N ALA A 63 6.03 4.58 -26.39
CA ALA A 63 7.46 4.44 -26.67
C ALA A 63 8.02 3.06 -26.29
N GLY A 64 7.20 2.17 -25.72
CA GLY A 64 7.62 0.82 -25.33
C GLY A 64 8.72 0.82 -24.26
N ILE A 65 9.55 -0.22 -24.24
CA ILE A 65 10.71 -0.29 -23.35
C ILE A 65 11.94 0.21 -24.10
N THR A 66 12.63 1.22 -23.57
CA THR A 66 13.86 1.76 -24.16
C THR A 66 15.08 1.37 -23.31
N SER A 67 16.24 1.17 -23.94
CA SER A 67 17.49 0.92 -23.22
C SER A 67 18.16 2.23 -22.86
N THR A 68 18.63 2.38 -21.62
CA THR A 68 19.36 3.56 -21.14
C THR A 68 20.65 3.13 -20.43
N ALA A 69 21.55 4.09 -20.15
CA ALA A 69 22.75 3.84 -19.36
C ALA A 69 22.44 3.35 -17.92
N PHE A 70 21.19 3.53 -17.46
CA PHE A 70 20.73 3.22 -16.11
C PHE A 70 19.87 1.95 -16.05
N GLY A 71 19.73 1.22 -17.17
CA GLY A 71 18.87 0.05 -17.30
C GLY A 71 17.65 0.29 -18.21
N PRO A 72 16.79 -0.72 -18.39
CA PRO A 72 15.62 -0.58 -19.24
C PRO A 72 14.63 0.40 -18.62
N LEU A 73 14.13 1.32 -19.44
CA LEU A 73 13.14 2.33 -19.08
C LEU A 73 11.79 1.93 -19.66
N THR A 74 10.85 1.62 -18.77
CA THR A 74 9.50 1.15 -19.12
C THR A 74 8.50 2.30 -19.23
N PRO A 75 7.31 2.09 -19.82
CA PRO A 75 6.23 3.08 -19.78
C PRO A 75 5.85 3.49 -18.35
N GLN A 76 5.85 2.53 -17.42
CA GLN A 76 5.59 2.79 -16.00
C GLN A 76 6.63 3.70 -15.37
N ASP A 77 7.90 3.53 -15.71
CA ASP A 77 8.96 4.40 -15.21
C ASP A 77 8.77 5.84 -15.69
N ARG A 78 8.44 6.04 -16.97
CA ARG A 78 8.22 7.38 -17.55
C ARG A 78 6.99 8.05 -16.95
N ASP A 79 5.89 7.32 -16.82
CA ASP A 79 4.68 7.79 -16.15
C ASP A 79 4.96 8.17 -14.68
N PHE A 80 5.74 7.35 -13.96
CA PHE A 80 6.13 7.65 -12.59
C PHE A 80 6.93 8.97 -12.48
N VAL A 81 7.95 9.17 -13.31
CA VAL A 81 8.75 10.41 -13.32
C VAL A 81 7.84 11.61 -13.63
N ARG A 82 6.95 11.52 -14.63
CA ARG A 82 5.98 12.59 -14.93
C ARG A 82 5.04 12.87 -13.75
N LYS A 83 4.54 11.84 -13.07
CA LYS A 83 3.65 11.99 -11.90
C LYS A 83 4.34 12.61 -10.68
N VAL A 84 5.61 12.27 -10.44
CA VAL A 84 6.40 12.93 -9.38
C VAL A 84 6.54 14.42 -9.67
N ARG A 85 6.80 14.79 -10.93
CA ARG A 85 6.83 16.20 -11.34
C ARG A 85 5.48 16.89 -11.15
N LEU A 86 4.40 16.25 -11.58
CA LEU A 86 3.04 16.77 -11.40
C LEU A 86 2.71 16.99 -9.92
N ALA A 87 3.15 16.13 -9.01
CA ALA A 87 2.93 16.30 -7.58
C ALA A 87 3.55 17.62 -7.07
N GLY A 88 4.81 17.88 -7.38
CA GLY A 88 5.49 19.11 -6.98
C GLY A 88 4.83 20.39 -7.52
N LEU A 89 4.23 20.33 -8.72
CA LEU A 89 3.60 21.49 -9.36
C LEU A 89 2.39 22.05 -8.60
N TRP A 90 1.72 21.24 -7.79
CA TRP A 90 0.57 21.71 -6.99
C TRP A 90 0.82 21.63 -5.48
N GLU A 91 1.65 20.70 -4.99
CA GLU A 91 1.90 20.55 -3.56
C GLU A 91 2.84 21.64 -3.02
N LEU A 92 3.74 22.18 -3.85
CA LEU A 92 4.54 23.37 -3.48
C LEU A 92 3.69 24.62 -3.24
N PRO A 93 2.80 25.06 -4.16
CA PRO A 93 1.93 26.20 -3.88
C PRO A 93 0.93 25.91 -2.75
N ALA A 94 0.36 24.69 -2.67
CA ALA A 94 -0.53 24.32 -1.56
C ALA A 94 0.18 24.35 -0.20
N GLY A 95 1.42 23.85 -0.11
CA GLY A 95 2.23 23.91 1.11
C GLY A 95 2.52 25.34 1.55
N ARG A 96 2.90 26.21 0.60
CA ARG A 96 3.07 27.66 0.88
C ARG A 96 1.78 28.32 1.34
N GLN A 97 0.65 27.95 0.73
CA GLN A 97 -0.67 28.42 1.14
C GLN A 97 -0.97 28.01 2.59
N ALA A 98 -0.64 26.77 3.00
CA ALA A 98 -0.85 26.29 4.36
C ALA A 98 0.05 26.96 5.39
N GLN A 99 1.30 27.26 5.05
CA GLN A 99 2.20 28.08 5.89
C GLN A 99 1.60 29.46 6.18
N GLN A 100 0.98 30.08 5.18
CA GLN A 100 0.43 31.44 5.28
C GLN A 100 -0.97 31.49 5.89
N ARG A 101 -1.84 30.54 5.53
CA ARG A 101 -3.28 30.56 5.84
C ARG A 101 -3.70 29.54 6.89
N GLY A 102 -2.85 28.59 7.25
CA GLY A 102 -3.10 27.66 8.34
C GLY A 102 -3.35 28.42 9.64
N THR A 103 -4.45 28.11 10.32
CA THR A 103 -4.81 28.71 11.60
C THR A 103 -4.29 27.91 12.79
N SER A 104 -4.03 26.63 12.59
CA SER A 104 -3.44 25.70 13.55
C SER A 104 -1.93 25.51 13.29
N PRO A 105 -1.13 25.32 14.35
CA PRO A 105 0.29 24.97 14.20
C PRO A 105 0.50 23.71 13.37
N ALA A 106 -0.38 22.71 13.50
CA ALA A 106 -0.29 21.46 12.76
C ALA A 106 -0.41 21.65 11.24
N VAL A 107 -1.34 22.49 10.77
CA VAL A 107 -1.49 22.75 9.32
C VAL A 107 -0.31 23.54 8.76
N ARG A 108 0.24 24.48 9.54
CA ARG A 108 1.46 25.21 9.13
C ARG A 108 2.66 24.27 9.02
N MET A 109 2.83 23.39 10.00
CA MET A 109 3.88 22.35 10.00
C MET A 109 3.71 21.39 8.82
N ALA A 110 2.50 20.93 8.53
CA ALA A 110 2.24 20.14 7.33
C ALA A 110 2.61 20.91 6.05
N GLY A 111 2.32 22.21 5.99
CA GLY A 111 2.76 23.11 4.91
C GLY A 111 4.29 23.20 4.76
N GLU A 112 5.02 23.29 5.87
CA GLU A 112 6.49 23.30 5.89
C GLU A 112 7.07 22.00 5.33
N HIS A 113 6.64 20.86 5.85
CA HIS A 113 7.08 19.55 5.38
C HIS A 113 6.85 19.36 3.88
N LEU A 114 5.67 19.76 3.36
CA LEU A 114 5.40 19.69 1.92
C LEU A 114 6.34 20.55 1.10
N VAL A 115 6.61 21.78 1.55
CA VAL A 115 7.49 22.68 0.81
C VAL A 115 8.91 22.11 0.77
N GLU A 116 9.41 21.61 1.90
CA GLU A 116 10.75 21.02 1.99
C GLU A 116 10.86 19.75 1.13
N GLY A 117 9.96 18.79 1.36
CA GLY A 117 9.93 17.52 0.65
C GLY A 117 9.78 17.68 -0.86
N HIS A 118 8.85 18.53 -1.32
CA HIS A 118 8.65 18.74 -2.76
C HIS A 118 9.69 19.64 -3.41
N THR A 119 10.36 20.54 -2.67
CA THR A 119 11.49 21.30 -3.25
C THR A 119 12.62 20.35 -3.62
N GLU A 120 12.93 19.43 -2.71
CA GLU A 120 13.97 18.44 -2.88
C GLU A 120 13.62 17.44 -3.99
N LEU A 121 12.39 16.93 -3.98
CA LEU A 121 11.91 15.96 -4.96
C LEU A 121 11.75 16.58 -6.37
N ASP A 122 11.36 17.86 -6.46
CA ASP A 122 11.30 18.57 -7.75
C ASP A 122 12.68 18.73 -8.38
N ARG A 123 13.70 18.97 -7.56
CA ARG A 123 15.09 19.01 -8.03
C ARG A 123 15.49 17.66 -8.65
N ARG A 124 15.21 16.55 -7.95
CA ARG A 124 15.55 15.18 -8.40
C ARG A 124 14.81 14.78 -9.66
N VAL A 125 13.51 15.01 -9.71
CA VAL A 125 12.71 14.57 -10.85
C VAL A 125 13.14 15.28 -12.13
N ARG A 126 13.58 16.54 -12.05
CA ARG A 126 14.14 17.27 -13.20
C ARG A 126 15.48 16.70 -13.65
N GLU A 127 16.36 16.36 -12.73
CA GLU A 127 17.64 15.71 -13.05
C GLU A 127 17.43 14.35 -13.71
N VAL A 128 16.52 13.54 -13.15
CA VAL A 128 16.14 12.23 -13.71
C VAL A 128 15.49 12.40 -15.09
N GLY A 129 14.57 13.36 -15.24
CA GLY A 129 13.94 13.65 -16.52
C GLY A 129 14.95 14.05 -17.59
N GLN A 130 15.88 14.95 -17.26
CA GLN A 130 16.96 15.35 -18.16
C GLN A 130 17.85 14.16 -18.56
N ALA A 131 18.30 13.36 -17.58
CA ALA A 131 19.19 12.23 -17.83
C ALA A 131 18.52 11.12 -18.67
N LEU A 132 17.20 10.96 -18.57
CA LEU A 132 16.42 9.99 -19.32
C LEU A 132 15.80 10.55 -20.60
N GLY A 133 16.00 11.84 -20.91
CA GLY A 133 15.44 12.50 -22.09
C GLY A 133 13.91 12.57 -22.06
N LEU A 134 13.31 12.76 -20.88
CA LEU A 134 11.86 12.82 -20.69
C LEU A 134 11.37 14.27 -20.68
N ASP A 135 10.32 14.52 -21.45
CA ASP A 135 9.57 15.76 -21.37
C ASP A 135 8.73 15.77 -20.08
N LEU A 136 8.99 16.79 -19.26
CA LEU A 136 8.33 16.96 -17.98
C LEU A 136 7.29 18.08 -18.05
N PRO A 137 6.12 17.91 -17.42
CA PRO A 137 5.13 18.98 -17.35
C PRO A 137 5.68 20.18 -16.58
N ASP A 138 5.22 21.35 -16.98
CA ASP A 138 5.58 22.66 -16.42
C ASP A 138 4.42 23.34 -15.67
N ARG A 139 3.21 22.78 -15.79
CA ARG A 139 1.98 23.24 -15.12
C ARG A 139 1.22 22.07 -14.48
N PRO A 140 0.43 22.32 -13.41
CA PRO A 140 -0.46 21.31 -12.85
C PRO A 140 -1.41 20.74 -13.91
N SER A 141 -1.86 19.51 -13.71
CA SER A 141 -3.02 18.98 -14.45
C SER A 141 -4.29 19.76 -14.10
N ASP A 142 -5.32 19.69 -14.96
CA ASP A 142 -6.60 20.37 -14.71
C ASP A 142 -7.21 19.98 -13.36
N GLN A 143 -7.10 18.72 -12.96
CA GLN A 143 -7.57 18.25 -11.66
C GLN A 143 -6.80 18.85 -10.49
N GLN A 144 -5.47 18.97 -10.61
CA GLN A 144 -4.63 19.57 -9.59
C GLN A 144 -4.82 21.08 -9.50
N GLN A 145 -5.02 21.75 -10.65
CA GLN A 145 -5.42 23.15 -10.68
C GLN A 145 -6.77 23.36 -9.98
N ALA A 146 -7.75 22.48 -10.24
CA ALA A 146 -9.04 22.54 -9.56
C ALA A 146 -8.90 22.36 -8.03
N TRP A 147 -7.97 21.52 -7.55
CA TRP A 147 -7.68 21.42 -6.12
C TRP A 147 -7.11 22.72 -5.54
N LEU A 148 -6.15 23.34 -6.22
CA LEU A 148 -5.61 24.65 -5.82
C LEU A 148 -6.73 25.71 -5.77
N ASP A 149 -7.58 25.76 -6.78
CA ASP A 149 -8.68 26.72 -6.81
C ASP A 149 -9.70 26.47 -5.69
N GLN A 150 -9.93 25.20 -5.29
CA GLN A 150 -10.80 24.88 -4.15
C GLN A 150 -10.18 25.34 -2.83
N LEU A 151 -8.88 25.09 -2.65
CA LEU A 151 -8.14 25.57 -1.48
C LEU A 151 -8.16 27.10 -1.42
N ASP A 152 -7.99 27.78 -2.56
CA ASP A 152 -8.00 29.23 -2.62
C ASP A 152 -9.31 29.85 -2.14
N ARG A 153 -10.45 29.23 -2.49
CA ARG A 153 -11.78 29.70 -2.07
C ARG A 153 -12.12 29.37 -0.62
N ALA A 154 -11.53 28.32 -0.04
CA ALA A 154 -11.81 27.89 1.33
C ALA A 154 -11.11 28.77 2.38
N GLN A 155 -11.69 28.94 3.57
CA GLN A 155 -11.09 29.75 4.64
C GLN A 155 -11.24 29.11 6.02
N GLY A 156 -10.39 29.49 6.97
CA GLY A 156 -10.41 29.02 8.36
C GLY A 156 -10.47 27.50 8.48
N ALA A 157 -11.32 26.98 9.36
CA ALA A 157 -11.45 25.55 9.60
C ALA A 157 -11.91 24.74 8.36
N ALA A 158 -12.62 25.35 7.40
CA ALA A 158 -12.99 24.68 6.16
C ALA A 158 -11.77 24.50 5.24
N TYR A 159 -10.88 25.50 5.18
CA TYR A 159 -9.60 25.40 4.49
C TYR A 159 -8.73 24.28 5.06
N GLU A 160 -8.55 24.27 6.39
CA GLU A 160 -7.68 23.28 7.04
C GLU A 160 -8.13 21.84 6.79
N ARG A 161 -9.44 21.56 6.94
CA ARG A 161 -9.98 20.22 6.64
C ARG A 161 -9.81 19.86 5.17
N LEU A 162 -10.12 20.77 4.25
CA LEU A 162 -9.98 20.51 2.83
C LEU A 162 -8.52 20.20 2.45
N PHE A 163 -7.58 21.00 2.95
CA PHE A 163 -6.14 20.82 2.75
C PHE A 163 -5.67 19.44 3.21
N ILE A 164 -5.95 19.08 4.46
CA ILE A 164 -5.55 17.80 5.03
C ILE A 164 -6.17 16.62 4.27
N GLN A 165 -7.48 16.68 3.99
CA GLN A 165 -8.18 15.59 3.30
C GLN A 165 -7.75 15.41 1.85
N LEU A 166 -7.48 16.49 1.11
CA LEU A 166 -6.99 16.40 -0.26
C LEU A 166 -5.61 15.75 -0.31
N LEU A 167 -4.66 16.27 0.48
CA LEU A 167 -3.28 15.78 0.46
C LEU A 167 -3.19 14.35 0.96
N ARG A 168 -3.90 14.01 2.05
CA ARG A 168 -3.83 12.67 2.61
C ARG A 168 -4.35 11.62 1.62
N ARG A 169 -5.42 11.93 0.89
CA ARG A 169 -5.96 11.05 -0.17
C ARG A 169 -5.01 10.97 -1.36
N ALA A 170 -4.43 12.08 -1.78
CA ALA A 170 -3.45 12.10 -2.87
C ALA A 170 -2.23 11.22 -2.54
N HIS A 171 -1.64 11.41 -1.37
CA HIS A 171 -0.49 10.63 -0.92
C HIS A 171 -0.80 9.14 -0.74
N GLY A 172 -2.01 8.78 -0.31
CA GLY A 172 -2.42 7.37 -0.24
C GLY A 172 -2.35 6.68 -1.61
N LYS A 173 -2.82 7.35 -2.67
CA LYS A 173 -2.74 6.83 -4.05
C LYS A 173 -1.30 6.77 -4.56
N VAL A 174 -0.52 7.82 -4.29
CA VAL A 174 0.88 7.91 -4.74
C VAL A 174 1.74 6.85 -4.04
N PHE A 175 1.51 6.57 -2.76
CA PHE A 175 2.26 5.55 -2.02
C PHE A 175 2.17 4.17 -2.67
N THR A 176 0.98 3.78 -3.16
CA THR A 176 0.80 2.53 -3.90
C THR A 176 1.60 2.51 -5.21
N LEU A 177 1.59 3.61 -5.97
CA LEU A 177 2.37 3.73 -7.20
C LEU A 177 3.88 3.66 -6.92
N VAL A 178 4.36 4.38 -5.92
CA VAL A 178 5.77 4.36 -5.49
C VAL A 178 6.19 2.93 -5.12
N ALA A 179 5.40 2.23 -4.32
CA ALA A 179 5.67 0.85 -3.94
C ALA A 179 5.75 -0.08 -5.17
N GLN A 180 4.83 0.08 -6.12
CA GLN A 180 4.82 -0.69 -7.36
C GLN A 180 6.09 -0.45 -8.19
N VAL A 181 6.46 0.81 -8.41
CA VAL A 181 7.68 1.18 -9.16
C VAL A 181 8.93 0.65 -8.45
N ARG A 182 9.04 0.81 -7.13
CA ARG A 182 10.17 0.27 -6.36
C ARG A 182 10.31 -1.25 -6.50
N ALA A 183 9.20 -1.96 -6.61
CA ALA A 183 9.19 -3.41 -6.79
C ALA A 183 9.55 -3.85 -8.22
N GLN A 184 9.23 -3.05 -9.24
CA GLN A 184 9.22 -3.49 -10.63
C GLN A 184 10.32 -2.88 -11.50
N THR A 185 10.67 -1.61 -11.27
CA THR A 185 11.63 -0.90 -12.12
C THR A 185 12.94 -1.64 -12.16
N ARG A 186 13.66 -1.60 -13.28
CA ARG A 186 15.06 -2.04 -13.34
C ARG A 186 15.99 -0.88 -13.67
N ASN A 187 15.45 0.32 -13.83
CA ASN A 187 16.23 1.54 -14.04
C ASN A 187 16.74 2.08 -12.68
N SER A 188 18.05 2.29 -12.55
CA SER A 188 18.66 2.70 -11.28
C SER A 188 18.27 4.12 -10.86
N MET A 189 18.18 5.07 -11.80
CA MET A 189 17.77 6.44 -11.49
C MET A 189 16.31 6.51 -11.05
N VAL A 190 15.43 5.77 -11.73
CA VAL A 190 14.00 5.71 -11.37
C VAL A 190 13.82 5.07 -10.01
N ARG A 191 14.64 4.06 -9.68
CA ARG A 191 14.64 3.43 -8.35
C ARG A 191 15.07 4.37 -7.23
N GLU A 192 16.11 5.18 -7.45
CA GLU A 192 16.52 6.21 -6.49
C GLU A 192 15.42 7.25 -6.31
N LEU A 193 14.87 7.79 -7.41
CA LEU A 193 13.75 8.73 -7.35
C LEU A 193 12.55 8.14 -6.59
N ALA A 194 12.24 6.86 -6.81
CA ALA A 194 11.16 6.18 -6.11
C ALA A 194 11.48 5.96 -4.62
N THR A 195 12.76 5.84 -4.25
CA THR A 195 13.19 5.76 -2.84
C THR A 195 13.04 7.11 -2.14
N ASP A 196 13.43 8.20 -2.80
CA ASP A 196 13.25 9.56 -2.30
C ASP A 196 11.75 9.88 -2.16
N ALA A 197 10.97 9.63 -3.21
CA ALA A 197 9.52 9.81 -3.20
C ALA A 197 8.83 9.00 -2.09
N ASN A 198 9.27 7.77 -1.83
CA ASN A 198 8.72 6.95 -0.74
C ASN A 198 8.96 7.58 0.63
N THR A 199 10.16 8.13 0.84
CA THR A 199 10.53 8.80 2.09
C THR A 199 9.68 10.05 2.29
N THR A 200 9.59 10.91 1.28
CA THR A 200 8.78 12.13 1.29
C THR A 200 7.30 11.84 1.52
N VAL A 201 6.72 10.87 0.81
CA VAL A 201 5.28 10.55 0.92
C VAL A 201 4.94 9.99 2.30
N LEU A 202 5.80 9.16 2.90
CA LEU A 202 5.56 8.64 4.25
C LEU A 202 5.65 9.73 5.32
N ASP A 203 6.61 10.64 5.20
CA ASP A 203 6.70 11.82 6.06
C ASP A 203 5.44 12.68 5.97
N HIS A 204 5.00 13.00 4.75
CA HIS A 204 3.81 13.81 4.54
C HIS A 204 2.54 13.14 5.07
N ILE A 205 2.36 11.83 4.83
CA ILE A 205 1.24 11.09 5.43
C ILE A 205 1.27 11.21 6.95
N SER A 206 2.43 11.03 7.57
CA SER A 206 2.59 11.07 9.02
C SER A 206 2.24 12.45 9.59
N ILE A 207 2.74 13.54 8.99
CA ILE A 207 2.46 14.88 9.48
C ILE A 207 1.00 15.30 9.26
N LEU A 208 0.39 14.88 8.14
CA LEU A 208 -1.02 15.13 7.87
C LEU A 208 -1.91 14.38 8.87
N GLU A 209 -1.61 13.11 9.18
CA GLU A 209 -2.34 12.34 10.18
C GLU A 209 -2.15 12.90 11.59
N ALA A 210 -0.93 13.34 11.93
CA ALA A 210 -0.63 13.99 13.20
C ALA A 210 -1.39 15.31 13.43
N SER A 211 -1.95 15.92 12.38
CA SER A 211 -2.81 17.09 12.51
C SER A 211 -4.11 16.81 13.29
N GLY A 212 -4.53 15.54 13.38
CA GLY A 212 -5.81 15.15 13.99
C GLY A 212 -7.04 15.55 13.16
N LEU A 213 -6.84 16.08 11.95
CA LEU A 213 -7.92 16.51 11.05
C LEU A 213 -8.23 15.49 9.94
N VAL A 214 -7.50 14.37 9.89
CA VAL A 214 -7.74 13.31 8.91
C VAL A 214 -9.03 12.57 9.26
N ASP A 215 -9.99 12.58 8.36
CA ASP A 215 -11.13 11.66 8.37
C ASP A 215 -10.73 10.35 7.69
N PHE A 216 -10.45 9.34 8.50
CA PHE A 216 -10.01 8.01 8.08
C PHE A 216 -11.14 7.16 7.51
N ASP A 217 -12.38 7.35 7.96
CA ASP A 217 -13.54 6.62 7.45
C ASP A 217 -13.76 6.99 5.97
N GLY A 218 -13.65 8.28 5.65
CA GLY A 218 -13.71 8.79 4.27
C GLY A 218 -12.53 8.38 3.37
N LEU A 219 -11.47 7.74 3.90
CA LEU A 219 -10.40 7.17 3.07
C LEU A 219 -10.78 5.77 2.54
N ALA A 220 -11.57 5.01 3.29
CA ALA A 220 -11.97 3.64 2.93
C ALA A 220 -12.93 3.63 1.74
N ASP A 221 -13.82 4.61 1.65
CA ASP A 221 -14.81 4.74 0.56
C ASP A 221 -14.18 5.11 -0.80
N ALA A 222 -12.93 5.58 -0.81
CA ALA A 222 -12.17 5.89 -2.03
C ALA A 222 -11.46 4.67 -2.63
N VAL A 223 -11.39 3.55 -1.90
CA VAL A 223 -10.98 2.25 -2.44
C VAL A 223 -12.26 1.55 -2.90
N PRO A 224 -12.43 1.20 -4.19
CA PRO A 224 -13.56 0.37 -4.59
C PRO A 224 -13.48 -0.91 -3.77
N ALA A 225 -14.39 -1.07 -2.81
CA ALA A 225 -14.60 -2.34 -2.16
C ALA A 225 -14.92 -3.32 -3.28
N GLY A 226 -13.97 -4.21 -3.59
CA GLY A 226 -14.22 -5.35 -4.45
C GLY A 226 -15.49 -6.00 -3.92
N ARG A 227 -16.58 -5.90 -4.69
CA ARG A 227 -17.92 -6.32 -4.29
C ARG A 227 -17.81 -7.74 -3.74
N ALA A 228 -18.02 -7.88 -2.43
CA ALA A 228 -18.10 -9.20 -1.82
C ALA A 228 -19.12 -10.03 -2.63
N PRO A 229 -18.80 -11.28 -3.01
CA PRO A 229 -19.76 -12.10 -3.70
C PRO A 229 -21.01 -12.23 -2.83
N ALA A 230 -22.17 -11.90 -3.42
CA ALA A 230 -23.45 -12.08 -2.76
C ALA A 230 -23.56 -13.52 -2.23
N PRO A 231 -24.14 -13.74 -1.04
CA PRO A 231 -24.34 -15.09 -0.54
C PRO A 231 -25.15 -15.87 -1.57
N ALA A 232 -24.65 -17.06 -1.94
CA ALA A 232 -25.29 -17.94 -2.90
C ALA A 232 -26.76 -18.18 -2.50
N PRO A 233 -27.71 -18.18 -3.46
CA PRO A 233 -29.10 -18.47 -3.14
C PRO A 233 -29.18 -19.86 -2.52
N THR A 234 -29.66 -19.92 -1.29
CA THR A 234 -29.98 -21.18 -0.63
C THR A 234 -31.08 -21.85 -1.43
N SER A 235 -30.75 -22.96 -2.09
CA SER A 235 -31.75 -23.78 -2.78
C SER A 235 -32.77 -24.27 -1.77
N ALA A 236 -33.98 -23.72 -1.82
CA ALA A 236 -35.12 -24.24 -1.08
C ALA A 236 -35.42 -25.67 -1.54
N PRO A 237 -35.87 -26.57 -0.65
CA PRO A 237 -36.23 -27.92 -1.03
C PRO A 237 -37.47 -27.89 -1.93
N ALA A 238 -37.43 -28.63 -3.04
CA ALA A 238 -38.55 -28.80 -3.94
C ALA A 238 -39.73 -29.45 -3.20
N SER A 239 -40.81 -28.70 -3.04
CA SER A 239 -42.12 -29.24 -2.66
C SER A 239 -42.81 -29.76 -3.91
N SER A 240 -42.79 -31.07 -4.14
CA SER A 240 -43.68 -31.72 -5.10
C SER A 240 -45.05 -31.91 -4.43
N ALA A 241 -45.93 -30.92 -4.61
CA ALA A 241 -47.33 -31.04 -4.27
C ALA A 241 -48.07 -31.91 -5.30
N ASP A 242 -48.65 -32.97 -4.75
CA ASP A 242 -49.76 -33.81 -5.19
C ASP A 242 -50.66 -33.21 -6.30
N SER A 243 -50.79 -33.93 -7.42
CA SER A 243 -51.85 -33.71 -8.40
C SER A 243 -52.81 -34.90 -8.38
N ARG A 244 -53.89 -34.75 -7.61
CA ARG A 244 -55.08 -35.59 -7.74
C ARG A 244 -56.16 -34.87 -8.57
N SER A 245 -56.49 -35.50 -9.69
CA SER A 245 -57.85 -36.00 -10.03
C SER A 245 -58.55 -35.43 -11.28
N ARG A 246 -59.17 -36.38 -12.01
CA ARG A 246 -60.23 -36.33 -13.05
C ARG A 246 -59.70 -36.14 -14.48
N LYS A 247 -59.90 -37.08 -15.42
CA LYS A 247 -61.11 -37.87 -15.75
C LYS A 247 -60.80 -39.30 -16.14
#